data_AF-A0A521HPN5-F1
#
_entry.id   AF-A0A521HPN5-F1
#
_cell.length_a   1.000
_cell.length_b   1.000
_cell.length_c   1.000
_cell.angle_alpha   90.00
_cell.angle_beta   90.00
_cell.angle_gamma   90.00
#
_symmetry.space_group_name_H-M   'P 1'
#
loop_
_entity.id
_entity.type
_entity.pdbx_description
1 polymer ?
#
loop_
_entity_poly.entity_id
_entity_poly.type
_entity_poly.pdbx_seq_one_letter_code
_entity_poly.pdbx_strand_id
1 'polypeptide(L)'
;MQKTVAGKSPVSGVLRKLYALDLAARNRKAAEPLLSSLIPKQHAQDGDVFAAWISRLLPQLGLWQSRAQKAAEFRIAHGPAPLANTDAEDTDLAFLVSDYGRFLDDHSLFEPAWQRPPLADEGIRYFILFPEAIEDFDEYAAILASAPCITQVPVPPFAPDENTVFDVFSNARDELRSCALRIEHLVCQGVPCERIAISVPEIATIGPYLLRELSLRGIPAEYRAGTKLGEHPAGRLFSLIEECVNRDFSFGAVKALLLNRLVPWKHPEAGYLVDFGIRNHCVTSWKEHGEQVDIWEEAFRTPAKGEQGDTRIQEWYRSLRKALIAMVRATSFSSARTAYILFRNDFLDMTALAAADDAVIARCVEELNALAALEDEYRPVLPASPWSFFTAQLRETNYVPQRTSRGVSIFPYRVAAGTPFTWHFVLDASME
;
A
#
# COMPACT_ATOMS: atom_id res chain seq x y z
N MET A 1 -10.24 -21.39 -8.37
CA MET A 1 -11.06 -22.21 -7.46
C MET A 1 -10.38 -22.31 -6.12
N GLN A 2 -10.79 -21.50 -5.12
CA GLN A 2 -10.51 -21.81 -3.73
C GLN A 2 -11.75 -22.53 -3.21
N LYS A 3 -11.70 -23.87 -3.08
CA LYS A 3 -12.65 -24.53 -2.19
C LYS A 3 -12.05 -24.51 -0.80
N THR A 4 -12.62 -23.63 0.01
CA THR A 4 -12.91 -23.83 1.43
C THR A 4 -12.27 -25.08 2.04
N VAL A 5 -11.28 -24.87 2.90
CA VAL A 5 -11.11 -25.76 4.05
C VAL A 5 -12.47 -25.75 4.76
N ALA A 6 -13.10 -26.91 4.97
CA ALA A 6 -14.50 -26.99 5.38
C ALA A 6 -14.79 -26.10 6.60
N GLY A 7 -15.76 -25.19 6.48
CA GLY A 7 -16.13 -24.26 7.54
C GLY A 7 -15.17 -23.08 7.76
N LYS A 8 -14.13 -22.91 6.92
CA LYS A 8 -13.13 -21.84 7.06
C LYS A 8 -13.05 -20.91 5.85
N SER A 9 -12.71 -19.66 6.10
CA SER A 9 -12.51 -18.61 5.09
C SER A 9 -11.02 -18.31 4.86
N PRO A 10 -10.61 -17.86 3.66
CA PRO A 10 -9.22 -17.48 3.41
C PRO A 10 -8.85 -16.22 4.22
N VAL A 11 -7.70 -16.24 4.88
CA VAL A 11 -7.18 -15.07 5.61
C VAL A 11 -6.81 -13.94 4.65
N SER A 12 -7.16 -12.70 5.01
CA SER A 12 -6.81 -11.51 4.22
C SER A 12 -5.45 -10.95 4.63
N GLY A 13 -4.84 -10.13 3.76
CA GLY A 13 -3.59 -9.43 4.09
C GLY A 13 -3.74 -8.48 5.28
N VAL A 14 -4.92 -7.90 5.50
CA VAL A 14 -5.22 -7.05 6.66
C VAL A 14 -5.16 -7.86 7.95
N LEU A 15 -5.77 -9.04 7.98
CA LEU A 15 -5.77 -9.90 9.17
C LEU A 15 -4.36 -10.41 9.51
N ARG A 16 -3.53 -10.69 8.50
CA ARG A 16 -2.09 -10.99 8.72
C ARG A 16 -1.36 -9.86 9.43
N LYS A 17 -1.66 -8.60 9.09
CA LYS A 17 -1.05 -7.44 9.75
C LYS A 17 -1.54 -7.26 11.17
N LEU A 18 -2.84 -7.44 11.41
CA LEU A 18 -3.40 -7.40 12.77
C LEU A 18 -2.73 -8.45 13.65
N TYR A 19 -2.65 -9.70 13.18
CA TYR A 19 -1.93 -10.77 13.87
C TYR A 19 -0.46 -10.40 14.16
N ALA A 20 0.27 -9.89 13.17
CA ALA A 20 1.69 -9.55 13.35
C ALA A 20 1.91 -8.41 14.37
N LEU A 21 1.01 -7.41 14.42
CA LEU A 21 1.06 -6.35 15.43
C LEU A 21 0.67 -6.85 16.82
N ASP A 22 -0.34 -7.71 16.92
CA ASP A 22 -0.69 -8.37 18.17
C ASP A 22 0.47 -9.23 18.70
N LEU A 23 1.13 -10.00 17.82
CA LEU A 23 2.32 -10.77 18.17
C LEU A 23 3.44 -9.87 18.70
N ALA A 24 3.74 -8.74 18.04
CA ALA A 24 4.74 -7.78 18.51
C ALA A 24 4.36 -7.20 19.88
N ALA A 25 3.08 -6.88 20.10
CA ALA A 25 2.57 -6.40 21.38
C ALA A 25 2.65 -7.46 22.49
N ARG A 26 2.33 -8.72 22.20
CA ARG A 26 2.49 -9.86 23.13
C ARG A 26 3.96 -10.11 23.44
N ASN A 27 4.84 -10.06 22.44
CA ASN A 27 6.28 -10.20 22.58
C ASN A 27 6.87 -9.13 23.51
N ARG A 28 6.43 -7.88 23.37
CA ARG A 28 6.83 -6.76 24.26
C ARG A 28 6.40 -6.96 25.71
N LYS A 29 5.18 -7.47 25.92
CA LYS A 29 4.56 -7.62 27.25
C LYS A 29 5.01 -8.86 28.02
N ALA A 30 5.55 -9.86 27.32
CA ALA A 30 5.98 -11.10 27.93
C ALA A 30 7.19 -10.87 28.87
N ALA A 31 7.25 -11.63 29.97
CA ALA A 31 8.37 -11.55 30.92
C ALA A 31 9.71 -11.95 30.27
N GLU A 32 9.65 -12.90 29.33
CA GLU A 32 10.71 -13.20 28.39
C GLU A 32 10.15 -13.04 26.97
N PRO A 33 10.88 -12.39 26.04
CA PRO A 33 10.43 -12.25 24.65
C PRO A 33 10.05 -13.60 24.03
N LEU A 34 8.89 -13.64 23.35
CA LEU A 34 8.37 -14.80 22.64
C LEU A 34 9.27 -15.19 21.45
N LEU A 35 9.93 -14.18 20.86
CA LEU A 35 10.85 -14.30 19.74
C LEU A 35 12.23 -13.78 20.15
N SER A 36 13.27 -14.32 19.53
CA SER A 36 14.66 -14.04 19.88
C SER A 36 15.55 -13.64 18.71
N SER A 37 15.19 -14.05 17.49
CA SER A 37 15.87 -13.79 16.22
C SER A 37 15.01 -12.91 15.30
N LEU A 38 13.75 -13.31 15.05
CA LEU A 38 12.82 -12.58 14.15
C LEU A 38 12.45 -11.21 14.73
N ILE A 39 12.31 -11.13 16.06
CA ILE A 39 12.36 -9.88 16.82
C ILE A 39 13.54 -10.02 17.78
N PRO A 40 14.69 -9.37 17.49
CA PRO A 40 15.85 -9.46 18.37
C PRO A 40 15.50 -8.99 19.78
N LYS A 41 15.99 -9.68 20.82
CA LYS A 41 15.67 -9.37 22.24
C LYS A 41 15.90 -7.91 22.61
N GLN A 42 16.97 -7.30 22.09
CA GLN A 42 17.30 -5.89 22.30
C GLN A 42 16.26 -4.90 21.72
N HIS A 43 15.43 -5.36 20.78
CA HIS A 43 14.37 -4.60 20.14
C HIS A 43 12.97 -5.10 20.54
N ALA A 44 12.85 -5.94 21.57
CA ALA A 44 11.54 -6.44 22.02
C ALA A 44 10.58 -5.31 22.43
N GLN A 45 11.10 -4.20 22.96
CA GLN A 45 10.29 -3.02 23.30
C GLN A 45 9.76 -2.26 22.08
N ASP A 46 10.52 -2.23 20.97
CA ASP A 46 10.14 -1.52 19.74
C ASP A 46 9.75 -2.49 18.62
N GLY A 47 9.29 -3.70 18.98
CA GLY A 47 9.07 -4.83 18.06
C GLY A 47 8.07 -4.57 16.93
N ASP A 48 7.23 -3.54 17.04
CA ASP A 48 6.21 -3.20 16.03
C ASP A 48 6.84 -2.90 14.66
N VAL A 49 8.10 -2.44 14.62
CA VAL A 49 8.84 -2.18 13.37
C VAL A 49 9.01 -3.44 12.52
N PHE A 50 9.00 -4.63 13.13
CA PHE A 50 9.13 -5.91 12.43
C PHE A 50 7.78 -6.46 11.93
N ALA A 51 6.64 -5.93 12.41
CA ALA A 51 5.32 -6.50 12.13
C ALA A 51 4.98 -6.53 10.64
N ALA A 52 5.37 -5.50 9.87
CA ALA A 52 5.15 -5.45 8.42
C ALA A 52 5.92 -6.57 7.68
N TRP A 53 7.15 -6.85 8.11
CA TRP A 53 7.95 -7.93 7.55
C TRP A 53 7.42 -9.29 7.97
N ILE A 54 7.11 -9.49 9.26
CA ILE A 54 6.49 -10.72 9.78
C ILE A 54 5.20 -11.03 9.01
N SER A 55 4.34 -10.04 8.80
CA SER A 55 3.09 -10.20 8.04
C SER A 55 3.31 -10.74 6.61
N ARG A 56 4.41 -10.34 5.95
CA ARG A 56 4.81 -10.83 4.62
C ARG A 56 5.46 -12.21 4.66
N LEU A 57 6.04 -12.59 5.80
CA LEU A 57 6.64 -13.90 6.05
C LEU A 57 5.59 -15.00 6.26
N LEU A 58 4.45 -14.70 6.90
CA LEU A 58 3.43 -15.72 7.27
C LEU A 58 3.02 -16.66 6.13
N PRO A 59 2.72 -16.19 4.90
CA PRO A 59 2.36 -17.09 3.80
C PRO A 59 3.47 -18.06 3.41
N GLN A 60 4.74 -17.67 3.58
CA GLN A 60 5.91 -18.45 3.20
C GLN A 60 6.23 -19.57 4.21
N LEU A 61 5.68 -19.49 5.43
CA LEU A 61 5.95 -20.46 6.49
C LEU A 61 5.50 -21.88 6.13
N GLY A 62 4.48 -22.05 5.29
CA GLY A 62 4.05 -23.38 4.83
C GLY A 62 5.12 -24.09 4.00
N LEU A 63 5.83 -23.35 3.14
CA LEU A 63 6.93 -23.89 2.36
C LEU A 63 8.12 -24.24 3.27
N TRP A 64 8.45 -23.34 4.21
CA TRP A 64 9.51 -23.58 5.19
C TRP A 64 9.20 -24.85 6.01
N GLN A 65 7.98 -24.98 6.55
CA GLN A 65 7.55 -26.14 7.34
C GLN A 65 7.67 -27.45 6.53
N SER A 66 7.24 -27.45 5.26
CA SER A 66 7.35 -28.61 4.38
C SER A 66 8.81 -29.01 4.13
N ARG A 67 9.71 -28.03 3.91
CA ARG A 67 11.15 -28.29 3.72
C ARG A 67 11.80 -28.79 5.00
N ALA A 68 11.46 -28.20 6.15
CA ALA A 68 11.95 -28.63 7.46
C ALA A 68 11.54 -30.07 7.78
N GLN A 69 10.29 -30.45 7.48
CA GLN A 69 9.80 -31.82 7.66
C GLN A 69 10.55 -32.82 6.76
N LYS A 70 10.69 -32.52 5.46
CA LYS A 70 11.46 -33.38 4.53
C LYS A 70 12.91 -33.54 4.98
N ALA A 71 13.54 -32.48 5.46
CA ALA A 71 14.89 -32.53 6.00
C ALA A 71 14.97 -33.38 7.28
N ALA A 72 13.94 -33.35 8.14
CA ALA A 72 13.85 -34.20 9.31
C ALA A 72 13.64 -35.69 8.94
N GLU A 73 12.75 -35.99 7.99
CA GLU A 73 12.53 -37.35 7.48
C GLU A 73 13.79 -37.92 6.82
N PHE A 74 14.50 -37.12 6.03
CA PHE A 74 15.78 -37.50 5.44
C PHE A 74 16.84 -37.81 6.51
N ARG A 75 16.93 -37.00 7.58
CA ARG A 75 17.82 -37.24 8.73
C ARG A 75 17.53 -38.56 9.44
N ILE A 76 16.25 -38.89 9.63
CA ILE A 76 15.83 -40.18 10.23
C ILE A 76 16.27 -41.34 9.33
N ALA A 77 16.14 -41.19 8.02
CA ALA A 77 16.44 -42.26 7.06
C ALA A 77 17.94 -42.44 6.72
N HIS A 78 18.74 -41.37 6.75
CA HIS A 78 20.12 -41.37 6.22
C HIS A 78 21.20 -40.93 7.24
N GLY A 79 20.82 -40.68 8.50
CA GLY A 79 21.73 -40.18 9.54
C GLY A 79 21.90 -38.65 9.50
N PRO A 80 22.66 -38.06 10.44
CA PRO A 80 22.82 -36.61 10.52
C PRO A 80 23.59 -36.08 9.30
N ALA A 81 22.90 -35.34 8.43
CA ALA A 81 23.54 -34.54 7.40
C ALA A 81 24.27 -33.32 8.04
N PRO A 82 25.39 -32.84 7.47
CA PRO A 82 26.22 -31.78 8.07
C PRO A 82 25.67 -30.35 7.97
N LEU A 83 24.42 -30.16 7.52
CA LEU A 83 23.80 -28.84 7.35
C LEU A 83 22.40 -28.83 8.00
N ALA A 84 22.32 -28.29 9.21
CA ALA A 84 21.15 -27.72 9.90
C ALA A 84 21.22 -28.05 11.41
N ASN A 85 22.08 -27.33 12.14
CA ASN A 85 21.78 -27.09 13.55
C ASN A 85 20.57 -26.16 13.56
N THR A 86 19.47 -26.58 14.20
CA THR A 86 18.33 -25.71 14.46
C THR A 86 18.85 -24.46 15.16
N ASP A 87 18.80 -23.32 14.49
CA ASP A 87 19.25 -22.06 15.05
C ASP A 87 18.09 -21.29 15.72
N ALA A 88 18.40 -20.10 16.21
CA ALA A 88 17.40 -19.26 16.87
C ALA A 88 16.29 -18.80 15.91
N GLU A 89 16.60 -18.67 14.60
CA GLU A 89 15.61 -18.30 13.60
C GLU A 89 14.65 -19.46 13.31
N ASP A 90 15.16 -20.68 13.15
CA ASP A 90 14.31 -21.88 13.01
C ASP A 90 13.37 -22.08 14.20
N THR A 91 13.85 -21.77 15.41
CA THR A 91 13.04 -21.85 16.63
C THR A 91 11.89 -20.85 16.62
N ASP A 92 12.19 -19.60 16.26
CA ASP A 92 11.18 -18.54 16.14
C ASP A 92 10.18 -18.82 15.00
N LEU A 93 10.64 -19.36 13.85
CA LEU A 93 9.77 -19.76 12.72
C LEU A 93 8.83 -20.91 13.11
N ALA A 94 9.32 -21.90 13.85
CA ALA A 94 8.50 -22.99 14.37
C ALA A 94 7.42 -22.48 15.34
N PHE A 95 7.79 -21.54 16.23
CA PHE A 95 6.84 -20.86 17.10
C PHE A 95 5.77 -20.13 16.27
N LEU A 96 6.19 -19.36 15.27
CA LEU A 96 5.29 -18.56 14.43
C LEU A 96 4.30 -19.42 13.66
N VAL A 97 4.73 -20.56 13.11
CA VAL A 97 3.83 -21.54 12.46
C VAL A 97 2.73 -22.01 13.41
N SER A 98 3.09 -22.35 14.65
CA SER A 98 2.14 -22.86 15.65
C SER A 98 1.18 -21.78 16.16
N ASP A 99 1.72 -20.61 16.54
CA ASP A 99 0.94 -19.48 17.07
C ASP A 99 0.01 -18.90 16.00
N TYR A 100 0.49 -18.73 14.77
CA TYR A 100 -0.34 -18.26 13.66
C TYR A 100 -1.38 -19.31 13.24
N GLY A 101 -1.01 -20.59 13.23
CA GLY A 101 -1.95 -21.69 12.98
C GLY A 101 -3.13 -21.68 13.96
N ARG A 102 -2.86 -21.47 15.25
CA ARG A 102 -3.91 -21.29 16.27
C ARG A 102 -4.78 -20.08 16.01
N PHE A 103 -4.18 -18.93 15.71
CA PHE A 103 -4.94 -17.72 15.34
C PHE A 103 -5.90 -17.99 14.18
N LEU A 104 -5.43 -18.71 13.15
CA LEU A 104 -6.27 -19.11 12.02
C LEU A 104 -7.40 -20.05 12.45
N ASP A 105 -7.11 -21.07 13.25
CA ASP A 105 -8.11 -22.02 13.75
C ASP A 105 -9.19 -21.35 14.60
N ASP A 106 -8.78 -20.50 15.55
CA ASP A 106 -9.68 -19.80 16.48
C ASP A 106 -10.67 -18.88 15.77
N HIS A 107 -10.31 -18.36 14.59
CA HIS A 107 -11.16 -17.47 13.78
C HIS A 107 -11.79 -18.18 12.57
N SER A 108 -11.71 -19.51 12.48
CA SER A 108 -12.20 -20.26 11.32
C SER A 108 -11.61 -19.75 9.99
N LEU A 109 -10.30 -19.51 9.98
CA LEU A 109 -9.53 -19.04 8.83
C LEU A 109 -8.52 -20.09 8.35
N PHE A 110 -8.09 -19.98 7.10
CA PHE A 110 -6.94 -20.71 6.59
C PHE A 110 -6.01 -19.79 5.79
N GLU A 111 -4.72 -20.11 5.77
CA GLU A 111 -3.73 -19.47 4.91
C GLU A 111 -3.72 -20.14 3.54
N PRO A 112 -4.16 -19.47 2.45
CA PRO A 112 -4.17 -20.07 1.12
C PRO A 112 -2.82 -20.62 0.66
N ALA A 113 -1.72 -19.93 0.98
CA ALA A 113 -0.37 -20.36 0.57
C ALA A 113 0.06 -21.69 1.21
N TRP A 114 -0.55 -22.08 2.32
CA TRP A 114 -0.26 -23.36 2.99
C TRP A 114 -1.08 -24.52 2.43
N GLN A 115 -2.15 -24.22 1.67
CA GLN A 115 -3.03 -25.24 1.13
C GLN A 115 -2.47 -25.79 -0.18
N ARG A 116 -2.54 -27.12 -0.33
CA ARG A 116 -2.36 -27.81 -1.62
C ARG A 116 -3.61 -28.65 -1.92
N PRO A 117 -4.79 -28.01 -2.08
CA PRO A 117 -6.00 -28.77 -2.28
C PRO A 117 -5.95 -29.46 -3.65
N PRO A 118 -6.51 -30.67 -3.78
CA PRO A 118 -6.63 -31.32 -5.08
C PRO A 118 -7.49 -30.46 -6.01
N LEU A 119 -7.14 -30.46 -7.30
CA LEU A 119 -8.00 -29.87 -8.32
C LEU A 119 -9.27 -30.72 -8.43
N ALA A 120 -10.41 -30.13 -8.09
CA ALA A 120 -11.71 -30.76 -8.28
C ALA A 120 -12.22 -30.46 -9.68
N ASP A 121 -12.63 -31.50 -10.41
CA ASP A 121 -13.36 -31.31 -11.67
C ASP A 121 -14.82 -30.93 -11.35
N GLU A 122 -15.14 -29.66 -11.54
CA GLU A 122 -16.51 -29.12 -11.40
C GLU A 122 -17.20 -28.95 -12.76
N GLY A 123 -16.66 -29.54 -13.84
CA GLY A 123 -17.17 -29.35 -15.19
C GLY A 123 -16.89 -27.97 -15.79
N ILE A 124 -16.08 -27.14 -15.13
CA ILE A 124 -15.62 -25.85 -15.62
C ILE A 124 -14.28 -26.05 -16.35
N ARG A 125 -14.19 -25.56 -17.59
CA ARG A 125 -12.94 -25.55 -18.35
C ARG A 125 -12.13 -24.29 -18.07
N TYR A 126 -10.85 -24.46 -17.74
CA TYR A 126 -9.91 -23.39 -17.45
C TYR A 126 -8.85 -23.29 -18.55
N PHE A 127 -8.43 -22.06 -18.84
CA PHE A 127 -7.31 -21.77 -19.72
C PHE A 127 -6.24 -21.02 -18.94
N ILE A 128 -5.01 -21.53 -18.95
CA ILE A 128 -3.84 -20.84 -18.42
C ILE A 128 -3.05 -20.30 -19.61
N LEU A 129 -3.04 -18.99 -19.77
CA LEU A 129 -2.32 -18.32 -20.84
C LEU A 129 -0.91 -17.98 -20.37
N PHE A 130 0.08 -18.29 -21.20
CA PHE A 130 1.50 -18.01 -20.98
C PHE A 130 2.00 -18.50 -19.61
N PRO A 131 1.89 -19.82 -19.30
CA PRO A 131 2.44 -20.40 -18.08
C PRO A 131 3.88 -19.97 -17.77
N GLU A 132 4.70 -19.80 -18.80
CA GLU A 132 6.11 -19.40 -18.72
C GLU A 132 6.31 -17.98 -18.17
N ALA A 133 5.27 -17.13 -18.20
CA ALA A 133 5.31 -15.78 -17.65
C ALA A 133 4.87 -15.72 -16.17
N ILE A 134 4.41 -16.84 -15.59
CA ILE A 134 3.94 -16.93 -14.21
C ILE A 134 5.09 -17.43 -13.33
N GLU A 135 5.50 -16.60 -12.37
CA GLU A 135 6.72 -16.79 -11.53
C GLU A 135 6.78 -18.16 -10.82
N ASP A 136 5.66 -18.61 -10.25
CA ASP A 136 5.62 -19.85 -9.45
C ASP A 136 4.96 -21.03 -10.19
N PHE A 137 4.80 -20.95 -11.52
CA PHE A 137 4.05 -21.97 -12.27
C PHE A 137 4.65 -23.37 -12.15
N ASP A 138 5.99 -23.46 -12.15
CA ASP A 138 6.71 -24.72 -12.08
C ASP A 138 6.37 -25.52 -10.82
N GLU A 139 6.02 -24.86 -9.70
CA GLU A 139 5.61 -25.53 -8.47
C GLU A 139 4.30 -26.32 -8.62
N TYR A 140 3.44 -25.89 -9.55
CA TYR A 140 2.12 -26.45 -9.79
C TYR A 140 2.01 -27.19 -11.13
N ALA A 141 3.03 -27.09 -11.99
CA ALA A 141 3.01 -27.60 -13.36
C ALA A 141 2.56 -29.07 -13.46
N ALA A 142 3.07 -29.94 -12.57
CA ALA A 142 2.70 -31.36 -12.55
C ALA A 142 1.22 -31.60 -12.24
N ILE A 143 0.69 -30.90 -11.23
CA ILE A 143 -0.72 -31.04 -10.80
C ILE A 143 -1.63 -30.45 -11.89
N LEU A 144 -1.28 -29.30 -12.45
CA LEU A 144 -2.04 -28.62 -13.50
C LEU A 144 -2.04 -29.40 -14.82
N ALA A 145 -0.92 -30.03 -15.19
CA ALA A 145 -0.84 -30.88 -16.38
C ALA A 145 -1.67 -32.17 -16.25
N SER A 146 -1.85 -32.67 -15.01
CA SER A 146 -2.64 -33.88 -14.74
C SER A 146 -4.16 -33.63 -14.74
N ALA A 147 -4.61 -32.37 -14.78
CA ALA A 147 -6.02 -32.00 -14.66
C ALA A 147 -6.71 -31.86 -16.03
N PRO A 148 -7.68 -32.73 -16.38
CA PRO A 148 -8.34 -32.70 -17.70
C PRO A 148 -9.13 -31.43 -17.99
N CYS A 149 -9.57 -30.72 -16.95
CA CYS A 149 -10.33 -29.49 -17.05
C CYS A 149 -9.47 -28.25 -17.35
N ILE A 150 -8.13 -28.37 -17.37
CA ILE A 150 -7.20 -27.26 -17.56
C ILE A 150 -6.50 -27.40 -18.91
N THR A 151 -6.55 -26.36 -19.73
CA THR A 151 -5.78 -26.23 -20.97
C THR A 151 -4.70 -25.17 -20.80
N GLN A 152 -3.45 -25.54 -21.09
CA GLN A 152 -2.32 -24.61 -21.06
C GLN A 152 -2.08 -24.06 -22.47
N VAL A 153 -1.93 -22.75 -22.60
CA VAL A 153 -1.65 -22.05 -23.84
C VAL A 153 -0.27 -21.42 -23.70
N PRO A 154 0.80 -22.09 -24.19
CA PRO A 154 2.17 -21.61 -24.02
C PRO A 154 2.42 -20.31 -24.77
N VAL A 155 3.48 -19.60 -24.40
CA VAL A 155 3.99 -18.47 -25.18
C VAL A 155 4.33 -18.99 -26.58
N PRO A 156 3.81 -18.37 -27.66
CA PRO A 156 4.17 -18.78 -29.02
C PRO A 156 5.68 -18.57 -29.21
N PRO A 157 6.36 -19.45 -29.97
CA PRO A 157 7.77 -19.27 -30.28
C PRO A 157 8.00 -17.86 -30.84
N PHE A 158 8.95 -17.14 -30.25
CA PHE A 158 9.27 -15.80 -30.72
C PHE A 158 9.88 -15.89 -32.12
N ALA A 159 9.15 -15.37 -33.10
CA ALA A 159 9.58 -15.27 -34.48
C ALA A 159 9.68 -13.78 -34.82
N PRO A 160 10.87 -13.15 -34.68
CA PRO A 160 11.03 -11.74 -35.01
C PRO A 160 10.72 -11.55 -36.50
N ASP A 161 9.95 -10.52 -36.81
CA ASP A 161 9.69 -10.08 -38.18
C ASP A 161 10.48 -8.81 -38.51
N GLU A 162 10.31 -8.28 -39.73
CA GLU A 162 10.96 -7.04 -40.17
C GLU A 162 10.56 -5.81 -39.34
N ASN A 163 9.46 -5.88 -38.58
CA ASN A 163 8.99 -4.80 -37.71
C ASN A 163 9.51 -4.92 -36.28
N THR A 164 10.18 -6.02 -35.95
CA THR A 164 10.78 -6.25 -34.64
C THR A 164 12.11 -5.50 -34.56
N VAL A 165 12.05 -4.25 -34.10
CA VAL A 165 13.21 -3.37 -34.00
C VAL A 165 13.78 -3.41 -32.58
N PHE A 166 15.08 -3.68 -32.46
CA PHE A 166 15.85 -3.55 -31.23
C PHE A 166 16.85 -2.40 -31.38
N ASP A 167 16.70 -1.35 -30.57
CA ASP A 167 17.58 -0.19 -30.57
C ASP A 167 18.34 -0.08 -29.26
N VAL A 168 19.58 0.38 -29.36
CA VAL A 168 20.44 0.64 -28.21
C VAL A 168 20.66 2.14 -28.11
N PHE A 169 20.37 2.71 -26.95
CA PHE A 169 20.54 4.12 -26.66
C PHE A 169 21.65 4.34 -25.63
N SER A 170 22.36 5.46 -25.72
CA SER A 170 23.41 5.82 -24.77
C SER A 170 22.89 6.24 -23.39
N ASN A 171 21.61 6.62 -23.30
CA ASN A 171 20.96 7.02 -22.05
C ASN A 171 19.43 6.98 -22.19
N ALA A 172 18.73 6.94 -21.05
CA ALA A 172 17.27 6.89 -20.99
C ALA A 172 16.59 8.11 -21.63
N ARG A 173 17.23 9.30 -21.63
CA ARG A 173 16.63 10.50 -22.25
C ARG A 173 16.51 10.35 -23.76
N ASP A 174 17.55 9.81 -24.40
CA ASP A 174 17.56 9.57 -25.84
C ASP A 174 16.57 8.46 -26.23
N GLU A 175 16.45 7.42 -25.41
CA GLU A 175 15.44 6.37 -25.58
C GLU A 175 14.01 6.94 -25.49
N LEU A 176 13.70 7.69 -24.41
CA LEU A 176 12.37 8.30 -24.21
C LEU A 176 12.00 9.24 -25.35
N ARG A 177 12.94 10.08 -25.78
CA ARG A 177 12.73 10.99 -26.92
C ARG A 177 12.48 10.20 -28.21
N SER A 178 13.25 9.15 -28.46
CA SER A 178 13.12 8.33 -29.66
C SER A 178 11.80 7.56 -29.68
N CYS A 179 11.38 7.02 -28.54
CA CYS A 179 10.06 6.42 -28.37
C CYS A 179 8.95 7.43 -28.68
N ALA A 180 8.99 8.61 -28.08
CA ALA A 180 7.99 9.67 -28.32
C ALA A 180 7.93 10.11 -29.80
N LEU A 181 9.08 10.22 -30.49
CA LEU A 181 9.14 10.53 -31.92
C LEU A 181 8.55 9.43 -32.80
N ARG A 182 8.77 8.15 -32.46
CA ARG A 182 8.16 7.03 -33.19
C ARG A 182 6.65 7.00 -33.02
N ILE A 183 6.17 7.25 -31.79
CA ILE A 183 4.74 7.34 -31.51
C ILE A 183 4.13 8.52 -32.27
N GLU A 184 4.77 9.69 -32.27
CA GLU A 184 4.35 10.85 -33.08
C GLU A 184 4.22 10.48 -34.56
N HIS A 185 5.22 9.80 -35.11
CA HIS A 185 5.20 9.33 -36.50
C HIS A 185 4.01 8.40 -36.78
N LEU A 186 3.76 7.40 -35.92
CA LEU A 186 2.62 6.49 -36.03
C LEU A 186 1.28 7.23 -35.98
N VAL A 187 1.14 8.18 -35.04
CA VAL A 187 -0.06 9.01 -34.91
C VAL A 187 -0.27 9.88 -36.15
N CYS A 188 0.79 10.48 -36.70
CA CYS A 188 0.73 11.23 -37.97
C CYS A 188 0.32 10.36 -39.16
N GLN A 189 0.61 9.05 -39.13
CA GLN A 189 0.15 8.07 -40.12
C GLN A 189 -1.29 7.58 -39.89
N GLY A 190 -1.97 8.09 -38.86
CA GLY A 190 -3.37 7.77 -38.56
C GLY A 190 -3.56 6.60 -37.60
N VAL A 191 -2.50 6.11 -36.94
CA VAL A 191 -2.64 5.09 -35.89
C VAL A 191 -3.35 5.71 -34.68
N PRO A 192 -4.49 5.16 -34.23
CA PRO A 192 -5.16 5.63 -33.03
C PRO A 192 -4.29 5.43 -31.79
N CYS A 193 -4.19 6.44 -30.92
CA CYS A 193 -3.37 6.39 -29.70
C CYS A 193 -3.73 5.18 -28.80
N GLU A 194 -5.01 4.83 -28.71
CA GLU A 194 -5.52 3.66 -27.97
C GLU A 194 -5.02 2.30 -28.47
N ARG A 195 -4.39 2.24 -29.65
CA ARG A 195 -3.77 1.03 -30.22
C ARG A 195 -2.27 0.93 -29.92
N ILE A 196 -1.71 1.90 -29.20
CA ILE A 196 -0.31 2.01 -28.85
C ILE A 196 -0.14 1.81 -27.34
N ALA A 197 0.79 0.94 -26.96
CA ALA A 197 1.20 0.71 -25.59
C ALA A 197 2.70 0.90 -25.38
N ILE A 198 3.06 1.24 -24.14
CA ILE A 198 4.44 1.35 -23.68
C ILE A 198 4.57 0.58 -22.38
N SER A 199 5.46 -0.41 -22.31
CA SER A 199 5.88 -1.05 -21.06
C SER A 199 7.16 -0.39 -20.58
N VAL A 200 7.17 0.07 -19.33
CA VAL A 200 8.31 0.77 -18.74
C VAL A 200 8.67 0.11 -17.40
N PRO A 201 9.92 -0.36 -17.22
CA PRO A 201 10.48 -0.67 -15.91
C PRO A 201 10.44 0.57 -15.01
N GLU A 202 10.33 0.40 -13.70
CA GLU A 202 10.33 1.54 -12.75
C GLU A 202 9.46 2.74 -13.17
N ILE A 203 8.20 2.47 -13.55
CA ILE A 203 7.30 3.50 -14.09
C ILE A 203 7.17 4.75 -13.19
N ALA A 204 7.38 4.62 -11.88
CA ALA A 204 7.38 5.73 -10.94
C ALA A 204 8.50 6.75 -11.21
N THR A 205 9.68 6.27 -11.65
CA THR A 205 10.87 7.08 -11.95
C THR A 205 10.84 7.58 -13.38
N ILE A 206 10.64 6.68 -14.35
CA ILE A 206 10.80 6.96 -15.79
C ILE A 206 9.53 7.58 -16.37
N GLY A 207 8.37 7.12 -15.91
CA GLY A 207 7.09 7.53 -16.46
C GLY A 207 6.92 9.06 -16.56
N PRO A 208 7.19 9.86 -15.51
CA PRO A 208 6.88 11.29 -15.55
C PRO A 208 7.61 12.02 -16.68
N TYR A 209 8.82 11.57 -17.00
CA TYR A 209 9.59 12.07 -18.13
C TYR A 209 8.99 11.63 -19.47
N LEU A 210 8.52 10.39 -19.57
CA LEU A 210 7.81 9.89 -20.76
C LEU A 210 6.52 10.67 -21.03
N LEU A 211 5.68 10.89 -20.00
CA LEU A 211 4.46 11.69 -20.12
C LEU A 211 4.76 13.11 -20.56
N ARG A 212 5.84 13.71 -20.03
CA ARG A 212 6.29 15.03 -20.44
C ARG A 212 6.66 15.05 -21.92
N GLU A 213 7.45 14.09 -22.41
CA GLU A 213 7.84 14.01 -23.82
C GLU A 213 6.63 13.82 -24.76
N LEU A 214 5.66 12.99 -24.38
CA LEU A 214 4.42 12.80 -25.15
C LEU A 214 3.55 14.07 -25.14
N SER A 215 3.41 14.72 -23.98
CA SER A 215 2.66 15.97 -23.82
C SER A 215 3.25 17.12 -24.64
N LEU A 216 4.59 17.24 -24.71
CA LEU A 216 5.27 18.24 -25.54
C LEU A 216 4.97 18.08 -27.05
N ARG A 217 4.50 16.91 -27.47
CA ARG A 217 4.10 16.58 -28.86
C ARG A 217 2.59 16.54 -29.05
N GLY A 218 1.81 16.90 -28.02
CA GLY A 218 0.35 16.84 -28.07
C GLY A 218 -0.21 15.42 -28.12
N ILE A 219 0.56 14.40 -27.74
CA ILE A 219 0.12 13.01 -27.73
C ILE A 219 -0.59 12.71 -26.41
N PRO A 220 -1.89 12.36 -26.42
CA PRO A 220 -2.58 11.95 -25.20
C PRO A 220 -2.03 10.60 -24.73
N ALA A 221 -1.67 10.52 -23.46
CA ALA A 221 -1.11 9.32 -22.86
C ALA A 221 -1.64 9.11 -21.44
N GLU A 222 -1.74 7.85 -21.04
CA GLU A 222 -2.33 7.43 -19.78
C GLU A 222 -1.48 6.40 -19.07
N TYR A 223 -1.22 6.63 -17.79
CA TYR A 223 -0.77 5.55 -16.92
C TYR A 223 -1.87 4.56 -16.65
N ARG A 224 -1.55 3.30 -16.89
CA ARG A 224 -2.29 2.11 -16.51
C ARG A 224 -1.57 1.43 -15.33
N ALA A 225 -1.16 2.23 -14.35
CA ALA A 225 -0.53 1.78 -13.11
C ALA A 225 -1.38 2.20 -11.92
N GLY A 226 -1.42 1.34 -10.90
CA GLY A 226 -2.00 1.72 -9.62
C GLY A 226 -1.09 2.69 -8.88
N THR A 227 -1.66 3.72 -8.27
CA THR A 227 -0.95 4.59 -7.31
C THR A 227 -1.37 4.21 -5.91
N LYS A 228 -0.47 4.29 -4.92
CA LYS A 228 -0.86 4.07 -3.53
C LYS A 228 -1.85 5.15 -3.08
N LEU A 229 -2.94 4.76 -2.42
CA LEU A 229 -3.94 5.70 -1.91
C LEU A 229 -3.30 6.76 -1.00
N GLY A 230 -2.40 6.33 -0.11
CA GLY A 230 -1.69 7.20 0.83
C GLY A 230 -0.65 8.12 0.19
N GLU A 231 -0.26 7.89 -1.07
CA GLU A 231 0.67 8.76 -1.83
C GLU A 231 -0.09 9.74 -2.73
N HIS A 232 -1.32 9.41 -3.14
CA HIS A 232 -2.17 10.30 -3.90
C HIS A 232 -2.39 11.61 -3.13
N PRO A 233 -2.28 12.81 -3.75
CA PRO A 233 -2.33 14.06 -2.98
C PRO A 233 -3.66 14.29 -2.23
N ALA A 234 -4.79 13.79 -2.77
CA ALA A 234 -6.07 13.78 -2.04
C ALA A 234 -6.08 12.76 -0.88
N GLY A 235 -5.48 11.58 -1.05
CA GLY A 235 -5.38 10.56 0.01
C GLY A 235 -4.34 10.88 1.08
N ARG A 236 -3.35 11.73 0.79
CA ARG A 236 -2.39 12.26 1.77
C ARG A 236 -3.06 13.07 2.90
N LEU A 237 -4.30 13.50 2.75
CA LEU A 237 -5.08 14.14 3.82
C LEU A 237 -5.00 13.34 5.13
N PHE A 238 -5.19 12.02 5.07
CA PHE A 238 -5.26 11.17 6.27
C PHE A 238 -3.92 11.08 7.03
N SER A 239 -2.80 11.05 6.32
CA SER A 239 -1.46 11.07 6.92
C SER A 239 -1.05 12.46 7.42
N LEU A 240 -1.47 13.53 6.73
CA LEU A 240 -1.25 14.91 7.20
C LEU A 240 -1.99 15.19 8.51
N ILE A 241 -3.21 14.65 8.67
CA ILE A 241 -3.97 14.69 9.93
C ILE A 241 -3.18 14.01 11.06
N GLU A 242 -2.65 12.81 10.79
CA GLU A 242 -1.82 12.07 11.75
C GLU A 242 -0.55 12.84 12.12
N GLU A 243 0.13 13.44 11.14
CA GLU A 243 1.35 14.20 11.35
C GLU A 243 1.11 15.45 12.21
N CYS A 244 0.00 16.16 12.03
CA CYS A 244 -0.38 17.29 12.89
C CYS A 244 -0.45 16.88 14.37
N VAL A 245 -1.13 15.76 14.67
CA VAL A 245 -1.30 15.32 16.06
C VAL A 245 -0.01 14.74 16.64
N ASN A 246 0.76 13.98 15.85
CA ASN A 246 1.99 13.35 16.32
C ASN A 246 3.16 14.33 16.47
N ARG A 247 3.11 15.49 15.80
CA ARG A 247 4.10 16.58 15.96
C ARG A 247 3.58 17.72 16.83
N ASP A 248 2.63 17.45 17.72
CA ASP A 248 2.04 18.41 18.64
C ASP A 248 1.66 19.75 17.99
N PHE A 249 1.08 19.67 16.79
CA PHE A 249 0.66 20.81 15.98
C PHE A 249 1.79 21.78 15.62
N SER A 250 3.03 21.30 15.43
CA SER A 250 4.12 22.14 14.88
C SER A 250 3.69 22.91 13.63
N PHE A 251 4.23 24.10 13.41
CA PHE A 251 3.87 24.92 12.25
C PHE A 251 4.05 24.18 10.92
N GLY A 252 5.14 23.41 10.79
CA GLY A 252 5.39 22.61 9.59
C GLY A 252 4.26 21.64 9.26
N ALA A 253 3.74 20.92 10.27
CA ALA A 253 2.66 19.95 10.09
C ALA A 253 1.32 20.64 9.76
N VAL A 254 0.96 21.67 10.53
CA VAL A 254 -0.27 22.45 10.30
C VAL A 254 -0.26 23.10 8.92
N LYS A 255 0.86 23.71 8.53
CA LYS A 255 1.04 24.31 7.21
C LYS A 255 0.88 23.26 6.09
N ALA A 256 1.49 22.09 6.24
CA ALA A 256 1.41 21.03 5.24
C ALA A 256 -0.03 20.53 5.04
N LEU A 257 -0.80 20.39 6.12
CA LEU A 257 -2.22 20.03 6.08
C LEU A 257 -3.06 21.13 5.42
N LEU A 258 -2.96 22.37 5.91
CA LEU A 258 -3.85 23.46 5.51
C LEU A 258 -3.58 23.98 4.09
N LEU A 259 -2.33 23.91 3.62
CA LEU A 259 -1.96 24.34 2.28
C LEU A 259 -2.04 23.23 1.21
N ASN A 260 -2.56 22.05 1.55
CA ASN A 260 -2.85 21.04 0.54
C ASN A 260 -4.01 21.51 -0.36
N ARG A 261 -3.67 21.91 -1.59
CA ARG A 261 -4.62 22.51 -2.56
C ARG A 261 -5.75 21.58 -2.99
N LEU A 262 -5.63 20.27 -2.77
CA LEU A 262 -6.70 19.30 -3.06
C LEU A 262 -7.66 19.10 -1.88
N VAL A 263 -7.43 19.75 -0.74
CA VAL A 263 -8.34 19.73 0.41
C VAL A 263 -9.18 21.00 0.38
N PRO A 264 -10.48 20.92 0.03
CA PRO A 264 -11.34 22.10 -0.07
C PRO A 264 -11.82 22.56 1.30
N TRP A 265 -11.08 23.45 1.96
CA TRP A 265 -11.54 24.01 3.24
C TRP A 265 -12.77 24.91 3.04
N LYS A 266 -13.83 24.68 3.83
CA LYS A 266 -15.06 25.53 3.80
C LYS A 266 -14.81 26.98 4.20
N HIS A 267 -13.82 27.18 5.05
CA HIS A 267 -13.62 28.39 5.83
C HIS A 267 -12.27 29.02 5.46
N PRO A 268 -12.21 30.34 5.18
CA PRO A 268 -10.95 31.03 4.88
C PRO A 268 -9.95 31.03 6.06
N GLU A 269 -10.42 30.72 7.27
CA GLU A 269 -9.65 30.56 8.50
C GLU A 269 -8.44 29.62 8.36
N ALA A 270 -8.50 28.62 7.47
CA ALA A 270 -7.35 27.77 7.18
C ALA A 270 -6.14 28.56 6.66
N GLY A 271 -6.36 29.52 5.76
CA GLY A 271 -5.30 30.41 5.26
C GLY A 271 -4.85 31.41 6.32
N TYR A 272 -5.82 32.03 7.01
CA TYR A 272 -5.54 33.02 8.05
C TYR A 272 -4.74 32.45 9.23
N LEU A 273 -4.98 31.19 9.60
CA LEU A 273 -4.20 30.51 10.64
C LEU A 273 -2.74 30.34 10.23
N VAL A 274 -2.47 29.99 8.97
CA VAL A 274 -1.08 29.88 8.46
C VAL A 274 -0.39 31.24 8.50
N ASP A 275 -1.06 32.30 8.04
CA ASP A 275 -0.52 33.67 8.06
C ASP A 275 -0.28 34.16 9.50
N PHE A 276 -1.18 33.83 10.43
CA PHE A 276 -0.99 34.07 11.85
C PHE A 276 0.26 33.36 12.40
N GLY A 277 0.43 32.08 12.07
CA GLY A 277 1.58 31.28 12.51
C GLY A 277 2.93 31.79 12.00
N ILE A 278 2.95 32.35 10.79
CA ILE A 278 4.16 33.00 10.22
C ILE A 278 4.51 34.25 11.01
N ARG A 279 3.54 35.13 11.25
CA ARG A 279 3.76 36.43 11.91
C ARG A 279 4.06 36.29 13.40
N ASN A 280 3.54 35.26 14.05
CA ASN A 280 3.71 35.00 15.48
C ASN A 280 4.73 33.89 15.80
N HIS A 281 5.51 33.45 14.80
CA HIS A 281 6.60 32.48 14.96
C HIS A 281 6.18 31.18 15.65
N CYS A 282 5.07 30.56 15.22
CA CYS A 282 4.50 29.37 15.86
C CYS A 282 5.28 28.07 15.60
N VAL A 283 6.61 28.04 15.77
CA VAL A 283 7.49 26.97 15.26
C VAL A 283 7.14 25.57 15.78
N THR A 284 7.17 25.37 17.10
CA THR A 284 6.92 24.06 17.73
C THR A 284 6.35 24.22 19.13
N SER A 285 5.44 23.32 19.50
CA SER A 285 5.02 23.12 20.89
C SER A 285 6.17 22.53 21.72
N TRP A 286 6.18 22.76 23.03
CA TRP A 286 7.23 22.28 23.94
C TRP A 286 6.65 21.79 25.26
N LYS A 287 7.50 21.18 26.09
CA LYS A 287 7.16 20.81 27.46
C LYS A 287 7.81 21.77 28.43
N GLU A 288 7.03 22.31 29.35
CA GLU A 288 7.47 23.20 30.42
C GLU A 288 6.96 22.65 31.75
N HIS A 289 7.86 22.37 32.69
CA HIS A 289 7.53 21.73 33.98
C HIS A 289 6.72 20.42 33.89
N GLY A 290 6.84 19.69 32.78
CA GLY A 290 6.10 18.44 32.54
C GLY A 290 4.73 18.65 31.89
N GLU A 291 4.26 19.89 31.75
CA GLU A 291 3.05 20.23 31.02
C GLU A 291 3.36 20.54 29.55
N GLN A 292 2.46 20.13 28.66
CA GLN A 292 2.57 20.43 27.23
C GLN A 292 2.06 21.84 26.97
N VAL A 293 2.91 22.72 26.44
CA VAL A 293 2.54 24.05 25.97
C VAL A 293 2.27 24.01 24.47
N ASP A 294 1.06 24.35 24.07
CA ASP A 294 0.67 24.49 22.67
C ASP A 294 1.12 25.86 22.15
N ILE A 295 2.00 25.86 21.14
CA ILE A 295 2.59 27.10 20.60
C ILE A 295 1.55 28.06 20.03
N TRP A 296 0.44 27.54 19.48
CA TRP A 296 -0.61 28.39 18.91
C TRP A 296 -1.42 29.06 20.02
N GLU A 297 -1.77 28.33 21.08
CA GLU A 297 -2.46 28.90 22.23
C GLU A 297 -1.61 29.96 22.94
N GLU A 298 -0.29 29.76 23.03
CA GLU A 298 0.62 30.78 23.52
C GLU A 298 0.63 32.02 22.61
N ALA A 299 0.74 31.82 21.30
CA ALA A 299 0.73 32.90 20.32
C ALA A 299 -0.58 33.69 20.33
N PHE A 300 -1.75 33.04 20.52
CA PHE A 300 -3.02 33.74 20.65
C PHE A 300 -3.12 34.56 21.95
N ARG A 301 -2.52 34.07 23.04
CA ARG A 301 -2.50 34.76 24.34
C ARG A 301 -1.56 35.96 24.34
N THR A 302 -0.40 35.80 23.71
CA THR A 302 0.66 36.79 23.68
C THR A 302 1.13 37.03 22.23
N PRO A 303 0.31 37.68 21.37
CA PRO A 303 0.68 37.94 19.98
C PRO A 303 1.92 38.83 19.87
N ALA A 304 2.61 38.73 18.73
CA ALA A 304 3.70 39.62 18.39
C ALA A 304 3.26 41.10 18.43
N LYS A 305 4.20 41.99 18.78
CA LYS A 305 3.91 43.42 18.98
C LYS A 305 3.18 44.02 17.78
N GLY A 306 2.00 44.58 18.02
CA GLY A 306 1.18 45.26 17.02
C GLY A 306 0.04 44.42 16.45
N GLU A 307 -0.09 43.15 16.84
CA GLU A 307 -1.22 42.31 16.49
C GLU A 307 -2.27 42.25 17.61
N GLN A 308 -3.54 42.15 17.21
CA GLN A 308 -4.62 41.75 18.10
C GLN A 308 -4.90 40.27 17.87
N GLY A 309 -5.06 39.50 18.94
CA GLY A 309 -5.50 38.11 18.83
C GLY A 309 -6.89 38.06 18.18
N ASP A 310 -7.01 37.30 17.10
CA ASP A 310 -8.30 37.08 16.44
C ASP A 310 -9.01 35.90 17.08
N THR A 311 -10.00 36.19 17.93
CA THR A 311 -10.80 35.19 18.64
C THR A 311 -11.44 34.18 17.68
N ARG A 312 -11.82 34.59 16.47
CA ARG A 312 -12.42 33.69 15.47
C ARG A 312 -11.42 32.64 14.99
N ILE A 313 -10.19 33.06 14.68
CA ILE A 313 -9.12 32.14 14.25
C ILE A 313 -8.74 31.21 15.41
N GLN A 314 -8.69 31.73 16.64
CA GLN A 314 -8.40 30.92 17.83
C GLN A 314 -9.46 29.85 18.08
N GLU A 315 -10.75 30.21 18.04
CA GLU A 315 -11.87 29.27 18.21
C GLU A 315 -11.89 28.21 17.10
N TRP A 316 -11.64 28.64 15.85
CA TRP A 316 -11.54 27.74 14.71
C TRP A 316 -10.37 26.74 14.86
N TYR A 317 -9.18 27.23 15.27
CA TYR A 317 -8.02 26.37 15.54
C TYR A 317 -8.33 25.34 16.63
N ARG A 318 -8.94 25.76 17.75
CA ARG A 318 -9.32 24.86 18.85
C ARG A 318 -10.28 23.76 18.37
N SER A 319 -11.26 24.14 17.54
CA SER A 319 -12.21 23.20 16.95
C SER A 319 -11.50 22.20 16.03
N LEU A 320 -10.64 22.69 15.12
CA LEU A 320 -9.86 21.85 14.21
C LEU A 320 -8.97 20.88 15.01
N ARG A 321 -8.19 21.40 15.96
CA ARG A 321 -7.30 20.62 16.83
C ARG A 321 -8.05 19.50 17.54
N LYS A 322 -9.21 19.80 18.12
CA LYS A 322 -10.07 18.82 18.78
C LYS A 322 -10.54 17.73 17.81
N ALA A 323 -10.97 18.10 16.60
CA ALA A 323 -11.39 17.15 15.59
C ALA A 323 -10.25 16.23 15.12
N LEU A 324 -9.05 16.78 14.88
CA LEU A 324 -7.88 15.98 14.48
C LEU A 324 -7.46 15.01 15.57
N ILE A 325 -7.41 15.45 16.83
CA ILE A 325 -7.08 14.60 17.97
C ILE A 325 -8.12 13.48 18.12
N ALA A 326 -9.41 13.77 17.97
CA ALA A 326 -10.47 12.77 18.07
C ALA A 326 -10.33 11.65 17.03
N MET A 327 -9.85 11.97 15.81
CA MET A 327 -9.55 10.97 14.79
C MET A 327 -8.31 10.14 15.13
N VAL A 328 -7.18 10.81 15.42
CA VAL A 328 -5.88 10.14 15.58
C VAL A 328 -5.79 9.34 16.89
N ARG A 329 -6.45 9.81 17.95
CA ARG A 329 -6.47 9.16 19.27
C ARG A 329 -7.68 8.26 19.49
N ALA A 330 -8.46 8.00 18.44
CA ALA A 330 -9.57 7.05 18.49
C ALA A 330 -9.06 5.66 18.93
N THR A 331 -9.79 5.01 19.84
CA THR A 331 -9.45 3.66 20.33
C THR A 331 -10.06 2.55 19.47
N SER A 332 -10.83 2.90 18.45
CA SER A 332 -11.40 1.97 17.48
C SER A 332 -11.51 2.53 16.07
N PHE A 333 -11.61 1.66 15.07
CA PHE A 333 -11.88 2.06 13.68
C PHE A 333 -13.27 2.72 13.56
N SER A 334 -14.26 2.22 14.29
CA SER A 334 -15.62 2.79 14.31
C SER A 334 -15.67 4.20 14.89
N SER A 335 -14.91 4.48 15.96
CA SER A 335 -14.80 5.82 16.54
C SER A 335 -13.99 6.76 15.66
N ALA A 336 -12.89 6.28 15.06
CA ALA A 336 -12.11 7.01 14.07
C ALA A 336 -12.96 7.44 12.87
N ARG A 337 -13.78 6.52 12.33
CA ARG A 337 -14.72 6.79 11.24
C ARG A 337 -15.73 7.87 11.63
N THR A 338 -16.31 7.76 12.81
CA THR A 338 -17.29 8.74 13.31
C THR A 338 -16.66 10.13 13.43
N ALA A 339 -15.47 10.21 14.01
CA ALA A 339 -14.71 11.45 14.13
C ALA A 339 -14.37 12.05 12.75
N TYR A 340 -14.01 11.22 11.77
CA TYR A 340 -13.77 11.66 10.40
C TYR A 340 -15.03 12.21 9.72
N ILE A 341 -16.19 11.58 9.90
CA ILE A 341 -17.45 12.08 9.31
C ILE A 341 -17.78 13.47 9.87
N LEU A 342 -17.61 13.68 11.18
CA LEU A 342 -17.80 14.99 11.81
C LEU A 342 -16.80 16.01 11.25
N PHE A 343 -15.51 15.67 11.21
CA PHE A 343 -14.47 16.52 10.62
C PHE A 343 -14.79 16.92 9.17
N ARG A 344 -15.16 15.95 8.34
CA ARG A 344 -15.54 16.19 6.94
C ARG A 344 -16.70 17.18 6.84
N ASN A 345 -17.74 16.97 7.65
CA ASN A 345 -18.93 17.81 7.63
C ASN A 345 -18.65 19.23 8.12
N ASP A 346 -17.75 19.42 9.08
CA ASP A 346 -17.48 20.72 9.69
C ASP A 346 -16.45 21.54 8.87
N PHE A 347 -15.46 20.88 8.27
CA PHE A 347 -14.31 21.57 7.69
C PHE A 347 -14.19 21.51 6.16
N LEU A 348 -14.78 20.51 5.48
CA LEU A 348 -14.53 20.25 4.06
C LEU A 348 -15.73 20.56 3.16
N ASP A 349 -15.52 21.36 2.11
CA ASP A 349 -16.48 21.58 1.03
C ASP A 349 -16.33 20.49 -0.03
N MET A 350 -17.05 19.38 0.17
CA MET A 350 -17.02 18.26 -0.76
C MET A 350 -17.58 18.60 -2.14
N THR A 351 -18.32 19.70 -2.30
CA THR A 351 -18.85 20.13 -3.61
C THR A 351 -17.79 20.77 -4.50
N ALA A 352 -16.68 21.20 -3.90
CA ALA A 352 -15.55 21.81 -4.61
C ALA A 352 -14.48 20.81 -5.06
N LEU A 353 -14.60 19.52 -4.70
CA LEU A 353 -13.67 18.47 -5.12
C LEU A 353 -13.90 18.08 -6.59
N ALA A 354 -12.80 17.94 -7.32
CA ALA A 354 -12.85 17.29 -8.63
C ALA A 354 -13.27 15.82 -8.46
N ALA A 355 -14.05 15.29 -9.40
CA ALA A 355 -14.59 13.93 -9.32
C ALA A 355 -13.51 12.84 -9.14
N ALA A 356 -12.32 13.03 -9.73
CA ALA A 356 -11.20 12.11 -9.58
C ALA A 356 -10.64 12.10 -8.14
N ASP A 357 -10.56 13.26 -7.50
CA ASP A 357 -10.06 13.39 -6.12
C ASP A 357 -11.10 12.89 -5.11
N ASP A 358 -12.38 13.16 -5.35
CA ASP A 358 -13.48 12.62 -4.53
C ASP A 358 -13.51 11.10 -4.58
N ALA A 359 -13.30 10.48 -5.75
CA ALA A 359 -13.21 9.03 -5.89
C ALA A 359 -12.05 8.42 -5.06
N VAL A 360 -10.91 9.11 -4.97
CA VAL A 360 -9.79 8.68 -4.14
C VAL A 360 -10.14 8.77 -2.65
N ILE A 361 -10.73 9.90 -2.20
CA ILE A 361 -11.15 10.08 -0.81
C ILE A 361 -12.22 9.04 -0.45
N ALA A 362 -13.21 8.83 -1.31
CA ALA A 362 -14.23 7.81 -1.14
C ALA A 362 -13.60 6.42 -0.97
N ARG A 363 -12.61 6.07 -1.81
CA ARG A 363 -11.89 4.80 -1.67
C ARG A 363 -11.13 4.69 -0.35
N CYS A 364 -10.47 5.75 0.12
CA CYS A 364 -9.84 5.75 1.45
C CYS A 364 -10.87 5.50 2.57
N VAL A 365 -12.06 6.10 2.47
CA VAL A 365 -13.14 5.91 3.45
C VAL A 365 -13.71 4.49 3.38
N GLU A 366 -13.80 3.88 2.20
CA GLU A 366 -14.17 2.47 2.03
C GLU A 366 -13.19 1.54 2.77
N GLU A 367 -11.88 1.81 2.69
CA GLU A 367 -10.88 1.04 3.45
C GLU A 367 -11.10 1.19 4.96
N LEU A 368 -11.37 2.41 5.46
CA LEU A 368 -11.69 2.62 6.88
C LEU A 368 -12.99 1.89 7.30
N ASN A 369 -13.99 1.89 6.43
CA ASN A 369 -15.24 1.16 6.65
C ASN A 369 -15.03 -0.35 6.72
N ALA A 370 -14.18 -0.89 5.84
CA ALA A 370 -13.82 -2.30 5.85
C ALA A 370 -13.10 -2.68 7.16
N LEU A 371 -12.20 -1.83 7.65
CA LEU A 371 -11.55 -2.04 8.95
C LEU A 371 -12.53 -1.98 10.12
N ALA A 372 -13.47 -1.02 10.11
CA ALA A 372 -14.52 -0.93 11.12
C ALA A 372 -15.46 -2.16 11.13
N ALA A 373 -15.72 -2.76 9.97
CA ALA A 373 -16.55 -3.96 9.87
C ALA A 373 -15.90 -5.21 10.49
N LEU A 374 -14.56 -5.26 10.57
CA LEU A 374 -13.80 -6.35 11.19
C LEU A 374 -13.66 -6.18 12.71
N GLU A 375 -14.04 -5.03 13.26
CA GLU A 375 -13.64 -4.65 14.62
C GLU A 375 -14.21 -5.56 15.71
N ASP A 376 -15.49 -5.95 15.60
CA ASP A 376 -16.15 -6.77 16.62
C ASP A 376 -15.61 -8.20 16.65
N GLU A 377 -15.32 -8.76 15.48
CA GLU A 377 -14.80 -10.13 15.33
C GLU A 377 -13.34 -10.24 15.80
N TYR A 378 -12.52 -9.21 15.54
CA TYR A 378 -11.08 -9.22 15.80
C TYR A 378 -10.66 -8.29 16.95
N ARG A 379 -11.58 -7.94 17.85
CA ARG A 379 -11.34 -7.00 18.97
C ARG A 379 -10.07 -7.28 19.78
N PRO A 380 -9.73 -8.54 20.15
CA PRO A 380 -8.54 -8.83 20.95
C PRO A 380 -7.22 -8.44 20.28
N VAL A 381 -7.18 -8.42 18.95
CA VAL A 381 -5.96 -8.18 18.14
C VAL A 381 -5.95 -6.79 17.48
N LEU A 382 -6.83 -5.88 17.92
CA LEU A 382 -6.86 -4.52 17.39
C LEU A 382 -5.57 -3.75 17.73
N PRO A 383 -5.07 -2.92 16.80
CA PRO A 383 -3.87 -2.14 17.03
C PRO A 383 -4.13 -1.05 18.09
N ALA A 384 -3.09 -0.68 18.83
CA ALA A 384 -3.17 0.38 19.83
C ALA A 384 -3.56 1.76 19.24
N SER A 385 -3.21 1.99 17.97
CA SER A 385 -3.61 3.16 17.19
C SER A 385 -4.31 2.73 15.90
N PRO A 386 -5.66 2.62 15.91
CA PRO A 386 -6.46 2.34 14.71
C PRO A 386 -6.21 3.32 13.57
N TRP A 387 -6.06 4.63 13.87
CA TRP A 387 -5.80 5.62 12.83
C TRP A 387 -4.44 5.39 12.15
N SER A 388 -3.38 5.14 12.93
CA SER A 388 -2.05 4.85 12.39
C SER A 388 -2.03 3.56 11.57
N PHE A 389 -2.78 2.54 11.99
CA PHE A 389 -2.94 1.32 11.21
C PHE A 389 -3.63 1.62 9.87
N PHE A 390 -4.70 2.41 9.90
CA PHE A 390 -5.43 2.81 8.70
C PHE A 390 -4.55 3.61 7.72
N THR A 391 -3.80 4.61 8.19
CA THR A 391 -2.91 5.40 7.33
C THR A 391 -1.77 4.54 6.74
N ALA A 392 -1.23 3.59 7.51
CA ALA A 392 -0.27 2.62 7.02
C ALA A 392 -0.87 1.69 5.95
N GLN A 393 -2.12 1.25 6.12
CA GLN A 393 -2.85 0.46 5.13
C GLN A 393 -3.00 1.24 3.81
N LEU A 394 -3.39 2.53 3.86
CA LEU A 394 -3.52 3.37 2.66
C LEU A 394 -2.21 3.51 1.88
N ARG A 395 -1.05 3.54 2.55
CA ARG A 395 0.27 3.59 1.88
C ARG A 395 0.59 2.33 1.10
N GLU A 396 -0.05 1.21 1.42
CA GLU A 396 0.18 -0.06 0.71
C GLU A 396 -0.94 -0.39 -0.29
N THR A 397 -2.15 0.15 -0.11
CA THR A 397 -3.28 -0.11 -1.02
C THR A 397 -3.09 0.56 -2.38
N ASN A 398 -2.95 -0.26 -3.43
CA ASN A 398 -2.94 0.22 -4.82
C ASN A 398 -4.35 0.64 -5.24
N TYR A 399 -4.48 1.84 -5.78
CA TYR A 399 -5.68 2.33 -6.42
C TYR A 399 -5.44 2.54 -7.91
N VAL A 400 -6.27 1.89 -8.73
CA VAL A 400 -6.28 2.06 -10.19
C VAL A 400 -7.53 2.84 -10.54
N PRO A 401 -7.42 4.11 -10.93
CA PRO A 401 -8.58 4.90 -11.34
C PRO A 401 -9.25 4.28 -12.56
N GLN A 402 -10.58 4.23 -12.58
CA GLN A 402 -11.31 3.89 -13.80
C GLN A 402 -11.19 5.06 -14.77
N ARG A 403 -10.47 4.87 -15.88
CA ARG A 403 -10.23 5.91 -16.89
C ARG A 403 -10.84 5.52 -18.23
N THR A 404 -11.55 6.47 -18.83
CA THR A 404 -12.24 6.33 -20.13
C THR A 404 -11.53 7.07 -21.27
N SER A 405 -10.34 7.63 -21.03
CA SER A 405 -9.60 8.34 -22.06
C SER A 405 -8.99 7.36 -23.08
N ARG A 406 -8.74 7.91 -24.28
CA ARG A 406 -8.29 7.20 -25.49
C ARG A 406 -6.84 7.58 -25.84
N GLY A 407 -5.95 7.56 -24.86
CA GLY A 407 -4.52 7.85 -25.04
C GLY A 407 -3.66 6.60 -25.26
N VAL A 408 -2.37 6.79 -25.53
CA VAL A 408 -1.40 5.67 -25.50
C VAL A 408 -1.29 5.15 -24.08
N SER A 409 -1.31 3.82 -23.94
CA SER A 409 -1.38 3.16 -22.65
C SER A 409 0.03 2.84 -22.11
N ILE A 410 0.40 3.43 -20.99
CA ILE A 410 1.70 3.24 -20.35
C ILE A 410 1.53 2.30 -19.16
N PHE A 411 2.18 1.15 -19.20
CA PHE A 411 2.09 0.09 -18.21
C PHE A 411 3.42 -0.10 -17.46
N PRO A 412 3.37 -0.49 -16.18
CA PRO A 412 4.51 -1.11 -15.54
C PRO A 412 4.92 -2.37 -16.31
N TYR A 413 6.21 -2.68 -16.31
CA TYR A 413 6.71 -3.93 -16.91
C TYR A 413 5.95 -5.16 -16.37
N ARG A 414 5.74 -6.17 -17.23
CA ARG A 414 4.89 -7.37 -17.05
C ARG A 414 3.37 -7.17 -17.04
N VAL A 415 2.84 -6.00 -16.66
CA VAL A 415 1.37 -5.81 -16.53
C VAL A 415 0.65 -5.88 -17.88
N ALA A 416 1.31 -5.46 -18.96
CA ALA A 416 0.76 -5.50 -20.32
C ALA A 416 0.95 -6.85 -21.03
N ALA A 417 1.46 -7.89 -20.35
CA ALA A 417 1.68 -9.19 -20.98
C ALA A 417 0.36 -9.74 -21.57
N GLY A 418 0.37 -10.12 -22.85
CA GLY A 418 -0.81 -10.65 -23.54
C GLY A 418 -1.87 -9.62 -23.94
N THR A 419 -1.60 -8.31 -23.77
CA THR A 419 -2.55 -7.27 -24.20
C THR A 419 -2.51 -7.08 -25.72
N PRO A 420 -3.66 -6.93 -26.40
CA PRO A 420 -3.74 -6.95 -27.87
C PRO A 420 -3.47 -5.57 -28.49
N PHE A 421 -2.41 -4.88 -28.06
CA PHE A 421 -1.99 -3.62 -28.70
C PHE A 421 -1.32 -3.91 -30.04
N THR A 422 -1.58 -3.05 -31.03
CA THR A 422 -0.97 -3.21 -32.38
C THR A 422 0.48 -2.79 -32.36
N TRP A 423 0.80 -1.76 -31.57
CA TRP A 423 2.14 -1.25 -31.40
C TRP A 423 2.48 -1.27 -29.92
N HIS A 424 3.56 -1.96 -29.55
CA HIS A 424 4.01 -2.05 -28.17
C HIS A 424 5.49 -1.73 -28.09
N PHE A 425 5.81 -0.64 -27.40
CA PHE A 425 7.18 -0.26 -27.08
C PHE A 425 7.55 -0.82 -25.71
N VAL A 426 8.67 -1.53 -25.62
CA VAL A 426 9.25 -1.96 -24.34
C VAL A 426 10.51 -1.14 -24.15
N LEU A 427 10.52 -0.31 -23.12
CA LEU A 427 11.67 0.55 -22.80
C LEU A 427 12.55 -0.11 -21.76
N ASP A 428 13.81 0.31 -21.71
CA ASP A 428 14.80 -0.09 -20.70
C ASP A 428 14.88 -1.61 -20.54
N ALA A 429 14.99 -2.32 -21.67
CA ALA A 429 15.26 -3.76 -21.71
C ALA A 429 16.74 -4.06 -21.43
N SER A 430 17.30 -3.42 -20.41
CA SER A 430 18.66 -3.66 -19.91
C SER A 430 18.67 -4.87 -18.96
N MET A 431 19.85 -5.40 -18.64
CA MET A 431 19.99 -6.62 -17.81
C MET A 431 20.07 -6.33 -16.30
N GLU A 432 19.73 -5.13 -15.83
CA GLU A 432 19.86 -4.76 -14.40
C GLU A 432 18.58 -4.97 -13.59
#